data_AF-A0A1H8FPD5-F1
#
_entry.id   AF-A0A1H8FPD5-F1
#
_cell.length_a   1.000
_cell.length_b   1.000
_cell.length_c   1.000
_cell.angle_alpha   90.00
_cell.angle_beta   90.00
_cell.angle_gamma   90.00
#
_symmetry.space_group_name_H-M   'P 1'
#
loop_
_entity.id
_entity.type
_entity.pdbx_description
1 polymer ?
#
loop_
_entity_poly.entity_id
_entity_poly.type
_entity_poly.pdbx_seq_one_letter_code
_entity_poly.pdbx_strand_id
1 'polypeptide(L)'
;MTEIALAILIVTCLLVVLTLALLAARRRLIPGGALVVTVNDSTRIEAGRGQRLLGVLHDAGIGIPAACGGAGTCGLCRVTVTGEGAGQVQATERGVLSAADRRAQVRLACQVSLRGPCSVSVPQDFLGATGFTSRVLSNRQLAPLIRELVLDLPAGQPFDFRAGGFMQLTAPAYRLDFRDIAIDDPFRQAWRIAGWPAMTARSDQPVTRAYSIASRPEDGRRAVFNIRLAVPPAGREAEIPPGIVSSWLFALKPGDLVETSGPYGDFHVQPTQRDMVFVGGGVGMAPLRAMIHEQIGNGTTRRMRYFYGARSAADLFYTAEFDAIAARHANFDWIPALSDPAPGDRWTGATGFVHETLRAAMQNHPAPEDCEYYLCGPPVMISAVLATLARLGVEPHSIFNDDFGV
;
A
#
# COMPACT_ATOMS: atom_id res chain seq x y z
N MET A 1 39.97 1.54 51.93
CA MET A 1 39.02 0.95 50.95
C MET A 1 37.57 1.08 51.39
N THR A 2 37.25 0.84 52.67
CA THR A 2 35.91 1.02 53.25
C THR A 2 35.37 2.46 53.17
N GLU A 3 36.20 3.47 53.44
CA GLU A 3 35.78 4.88 53.36
C GLU A 3 35.42 5.32 51.93
N ILE A 4 36.22 4.89 50.95
CA ILE A 4 35.96 5.17 49.52
C ILE A 4 34.67 4.48 49.07
N ALA A 5 34.47 3.21 49.46
CA ALA A 5 33.25 2.47 49.15
C ALA A 5 32.00 3.11 49.79
N LEU A 6 32.11 3.58 51.04
CA LEU A 6 31.02 4.26 51.75
C LEU A 6 30.69 5.61 51.08
N ALA A 7 31.70 6.38 50.68
CA ALA A 7 31.50 7.65 49.98
C ALA A 7 30.80 7.45 48.62
N ILE A 8 31.21 6.45 47.84
CA ILE A 8 30.58 6.10 46.57
C ILE A 8 29.12 5.67 46.79
N LEU A 9 28.86 4.85 47.82
CA LEU A 9 27.51 4.40 48.14
C LEU A 9 26.59 5.57 48.52
N ILE A 10 27.07 6.50 49.35
CA ILE A 10 26.31 7.68 49.78
C ILE A 10 25.97 8.56 48.58
N VAL A 11 26.95 8.90 47.73
CA VAL A 11 26.74 9.74 46.55
C VAL A 11 25.74 9.07 45.59
N THR A 12 25.89 7.76 45.36
CA THR A 12 24.99 6.99 44.50
C THR A 12 23.56 7.00 45.05
N CYS A 13 23.40 6.77 46.36
CA CYS A 13 22.10 6.76 47.00
C CYS A 13 21.43 8.15 46.92
N LEU A 14 22.20 9.22 47.11
CA LEU A 14 21.73 10.61 47.01
C LEU A 14 21.28 10.96 45.59
N LEU A 15 22.03 10.52 44.57
CA LEU A 15 21.64 10.67 43.16
C LEU A 15 20.38 9.87 42.82
N VAL A 16 20.25 8.64 43.31
CA VAL A 16 19.05 7.81 43.09
C VAL A 16 17.83 8.46 43.75
N VAL A 17 17.96 8.91 45.00
CA VAL A 17 16.87 9.61 45.72
C VAL A 17 16.47 10.88 45.00
N LEU A 18 17.44 11.71 44.58
CA LEU A 18 17.15 12.92 43.81
C LEU A 18 16.44 12.60 42.49
N THR A 19 16.89 11.56 41.78
CA THR A 19 16.28 11.13 40.52
C THR A 19 14.84 10.65 40.74
N LEU A 20 14.59 9.83 41.77
CA LEU A 20 13.26 9.36 42.13
C LEU A 20 12.34 10.52 42.55
N ALA A 21 12.86 11.49 43.31
CA ALA A 21 12.13 12.69 43.70
C ALA A 21 11.75 13.54 42.48
N LEU A 22 12.66 13.72 41.51
CA LEU A 22 12.38 14.42 40.26
C LEU A 22 11.34 13.68 39.40
N LEU A 23 11.40 12.34 39.33
CA LEU A 23 10.40 11.54 38.62
C LEU A 23 9.02 11.61 39.29
N ALA A 24 8.97 11.58 40.63
CA ALA A 24 7.74 11.73 41.40
C ALA A 24 7.14 13.14 41.26
N ALA A 25 7.98 14.19 41.32
CA ALA A 25 7.58 15.56 41.08
C ALA A 25 7.05 15.74 39.64
N ARG A 26 7.74 15.20 38.64
CA ARG A 26 7.27 15.21 37.24
C ARG A 26 5.92 14.52 37.08
N ARG A 27 5.72 13.35 37.70
CA ARG A 27 4.44 12.60 37.67
C ARG A 27 3.28 13.36 38.33
N ARG A 28 3.55 14.16 39.37
CA ARG A 28 2.52 14.96 40.07
C ARG A 28 2.24 16.30 39.40
N LEU A 29 3.28 16.98 38.89
CA LEU A 29 3.18 18.32 38.32
C LEU A 29 2.79 18.33 36.84
N ILE A 30 3.06 17.25 36.11
CA ILE A 30 2.57 17.06 34.75
C ILE A 30 1.40 16.08 34.83
N PRO A 31 0.15 16.55 34.97
CA PRO A 31 -0.99 15.67 34.92
C PRO A 31 -1.00 14.98 33.56
N GLY A 32 -0.96 13.65 33.57
CA GLY A 32 -1.31 12.81 32.42
C GLY A 32 -2.81 12.85 32.16
N GLY A 33 -3.42 14.05 32.22
CA GLY A 33 -4.87 14.21 32.08
C GLY A 33 -5.34 13.64 30.75
N ALA A 34 -6.48 12.95 30.79
CA ALA A 34 -7.19 12.54 29.60
C ALA A 34 -7.39 13.78 28.71
N LEU A 35 -6.73 13.78 27.57
CA LEU A 35 -6.94 14.73 26.50
C LEU A 35 -8.17 14.28 25.73
N VAL A 36 -8.93 15.23 25.20
CA VAL A 36 -10.08 14.92 24.35
C VAL A 36 -9.70 15.18 22.91
N VAL A 37 -9.78 14.13 22.08
CA VAL A 37 -9.73 14.23 20.62
C VAL A 37 -11.17 14.27 20.13
N THR A 38 -11.54 15.35 19.45
CA THR A 38 -12.88 15.49 18.86
C THR A 38 -12.80 15.12 17.38
N VAL A 39 -13.54 14.11 16.94
CA VAL A 39 -13.56 13.65 15.55
C VAL A 39 -14.85 14.10 14.87
N ASN A 40 -14.72 14.77 13.73
CA ASN A 40 -15.84 15.27 12.90
C ASN A 40 -16.92 15.99 13.74
N ASP A 41 -16.48 16.83 14.68
CA ASP A 41 -17.30 17.65 15.57
C ASP A 41 -18.39 16.91 16.39
N SER A 42 -18.32 15.58 16.46
CA SER A 42 -19.37 14.74 17.03
C SER A 42 -18.83 13.70 18.01
N THR A 43 -17.78 12.97 17.64
CA THR A 43 -17.24 11.88 18.45
C THR A 43 -16.12 12.39 19.34
N ARG A 44 -16.19 12.13 20.65
CA ARG A 44 -15.14 12.53 21.60
C ARG A 44 -14.43 11.30 22.13
N ILE A 45 -13.12 11.24 21.91
CA ILE A 45 -12.26 10.12 22.28
C ILE A 45 -11.30 10.59 23.37
N GLU A 46 -11.21 9.81 24.45
CA GLU A 46 -10.21 10.04 25.48
C GLU A 46 -8.84 9.53 25.02
N ALA A 47 -7.82 10.37 25.21
CA ALA A 47 -6.45 10.08 24.79
C ALA A 47 -5.44 10.49 25.86
N GLY A 48 -4.34 9.77 25.92
CA GLY A 48 -3.18 10.11 26.73
C GLY A 48 -2.24 11.08 26.01
N ARG A 49 -1.66 12.01 26.77
CA ARG A 49 -0.55 12.84 26.28
C ARG A 49 0.62 11.97 25.82
N GLY A 50 1.10 12.18 24.60
CA GLY A 50 2.19 11.44 23.97
C GLY A 50 1.75 10.25 23.11
N GLN A 51 0.48 9.83 23.18
CA GLN A 51 -0.04 8.79 22.29
C GLN A 51 -0.02 9.26 20.83
N ARG A 52 0.12 8.30 19.92
CA ARG A 52 0.00 8.54 18.47
C ARG A 52 -1.46 8.67 18.10
N LEU A 53 -1.81 9.69 17.33
CA LEU A 53 -3.19 9.93 16.93
C LEU A 53 -3.79 8.72 16.19
N LEU A 54 -3.01 8.06 15.33
CA LEU A 54 -3.46 6.85 14.62
C LEU A 54 -3.93 5.76 15.60
N GLY A 55 -3.16 5.47 16.65
CA GLY A 55 -3.52 4.44 17.63
C GLY A 55 -4.80 4.79 18.38
N VAL A 56 -4.94 6.06 18.80
CA VAL A 56 -6.16 6.55 19.46
C VAL A 56 -7.40 6.40 18.57
N LEU A 57 -7.26 6.69 17.27
CA LEU A 57 -8.36 6.54 16.32
C LEU A 57 -8.70 5.07 16.07
N HIS A 58 -7.70 4.20 15.92
CA HIS A 58 -7.90 2.76 15.78
C HIS A 58 -8.56 2.13 17.01
N ASP A 59 -8.11 2.46 18.22
CA ASP A 59 -8.68 1.96 19.49
C ASP A 59 -10.15 2.39 19.66
N ALA A 60 -10.53 3.54 19.09
CA ALA A 60 -11.90 4.03 19.05
C ALA A 60 -12.74 3.46 17.90
N GLY A 61 -12.21 2.52 17.11
CA GLY A 61 -12.90 1.88 15.99
C GLY A 61 -12.89 2.69 14.68
N ILE A 62 -12.09 3.76 14.59
CA ILE A 62 -11.97 4.59 13.38
C ILE A 62 -10.80 4.05 12.54
N GLY A 63 -11.13 3.22 11.56
CA GLY A 63 -10.19 2.43 10.76
C GLY A 63 -9.44 3.21 9.67
N ILE A 64 -8.61 4.18 10.07
CA ILE A 64 -7.79 4.95 9.11
C ILE A 64 -6.70 4.05 8.49
N PRO A 65 -6.55 4.03 7.15
CA PRO A 65 -5.55 3.20 6.51
C PRO A 65 -4.12 3.64 6.85
N ALA A 66 -3.27 2.66 7.18
CA ALA A 66 -1.88 2.90 7.55
C ALA A 66 -0.97 1.74 7.11
N ALA A 67 -0.81 1.55 5.80
CA ALA A 67 -0.07 0.43 5.21
C ALA A 67 1.40 0.33 5.67
N CYS A 68 2.05 1.46 5.96
CA CYS A 68 3.44 1.50 6.43
C CYS A 68 3.63 1.17 7.93
N GLY A 69 2.59 0.76 8.66
CA GLY A 69 2.68 0.45 10.09
C GLY A 69 3.07 1.66 10.96
N GLY A 70 2.83 2.87 10.46
CA GLY A 70 3.16 4.12 11.16
C GLY A 70 4.58 4.65 10.94
N ALA A 71 5.31 4.15 9.93
CA ALA A 71 6.61 4.72 9.54
C ALA A 71 6.51 6.13 8.93
N GLY A 72 5.32 6.54 8.50
CA GLY A 72 5.08 7.88 7.92
C GLY A 72 5.48 8.01 6.46
N THR A 73 5.60 6.90 5.72
CA THR A 73 6.03 6.87 4.32
C THR A 73 4.88 6.75 3.32
N CYS A 74 3.84 5.98 3.63
CA CYS A 74 2.76 5.70 2.66
C CYS A 74 1.75 6.84 2.45
N GLY A 75 1.68 7.82 3.36
CA GLY A 75 0.72 8.93 3.24
C GLY A 75 -0.77 8.59 3.35
N LEU A 76 -1.17 7.34 3.61
CA LEU A 76 -2.59 6.94 3.65
C LEU A 76 -3.34 7.49 4.88
N CYS A 77 -2.64 7.71 6.00
CA CYS A 77 -3.25 8.19 7.24
C CYS A 77 -3.42 9.72 7.31
N ARG A 78 -3.71 10.35 6.15
CA ARG A 78 -3.94 11.81 6.05
C ARG A 78 -5.23 12.18 6.77
N VAL A 79 -5.11 13.13 7.69
CA VAL A 79 -6.24 13.71 8.44
C VAL A 79 -5.99 15.20 8.62
N THR A 80 -7.05 16.00 8.72
CA THR A 80 -6.92 17.41 9.10
C THR A 80 -6.94 17.50 10.61
N VAL A 81 -5.91 18.08 11.22
CA VAL A 81 -5.83 18.20 12.68
C VAL A 81 -5.66 19.66 13.07
N THR A 82 -6.56 20.17 13.91
CA THR A 82 -6.55 21.54 14.40
C THR A 82 -6.48 21.58 15.94
N GLY A 83 -6.00 22.70 16.47
CA GLY A 83 -5.84 22.91 17.91
C GLY A 83 -4.42 22.67 18.42
N GLU A 84 -4.16 23.14 19.64
CA GLU A 84 -2.83 23.13 20.26
C GLU A 84 -2.24 21.72 20.43
N GLY A 85 -3.11 20.70 20.51
CA GLY A 85 -2.73 19.30 20.64
C GLY A 85 -2.03 18.68 19.43
N ALA A 86 -2.19 19.26 18.24
CA ALA A 86 -1.65 18.75 16.98
C ALA A 86 -0.11 18.85 16.89
N GLY A 87 0.48 19.78 17.64
CA GLY A 87 1.91 20.08 17.57
C GLY A 87 2.37 20.56 16.18
N GLN A 88 3.69 20.62 15.97
CA GLN A 88 4.29 21.07 14.71
C GLN A 88 4.47 19.93 13.71
N VAL A 89 4.49 20.26 12.41
CA VAL A 89 4.76 19.32 11.32
C VAL A 89 6.17 18.72 11.44
N GLN A 90 6.24 17.40 11.47
CA GLN A 90 7.49 16.65 11.61
C GLN A 90 8.26 16.55 10.28
N ALA A 91 9.53 16.20 10.36
CA ALA A 91 10.36 16.02 9.16
C ALA A 91 9.85 14.88 8.27
N THR A 92 9.37 13.80 8.87
CA THR A 92 8.73 12.66 8.18
C THR A 92 7.52 13.09 7.37
N GLU A 93 6.70 13.99 7.91
CA GLU A 93 5.52 14.53 7.22
C GLU A 93 5.90 15.44 6.04
N ARG A 94 7.03 16.15 6.09
CA ARG A 94 7.45 17.07 5.02
C ARG A 94 7.82 16.36 3.71
N GLY A 95 8.24 15.10 3.78
CA GLY A 95 8.56 14.30 2.60
C GLY A 95 7.33 13.78 1.85
N VAL A 96 6.17 13.74 2.52
CA VAL A 96 4.93 13.15 1.99
C VAL A 96 3.85 14.21 1.72
N LEU A 97 3.76 15.23 2.58
CA LEU A 97 2.73 16.27 2.48
C LEU A 97 3.22 17.46 1.66
N SER A 98 2.38 17.95 0.75
CA SER A 98 2.68 19.13 -0.06
C SER A 98 2.69 20.42 0.77
N ALA A 99 3.18 21.52 0.20
CA ALA A 99 3.06 22.84 0.84
C ALA A 99 1.60 23.33 0.94
N ALA A 100 0.71 22.85 0.08
CA ALA A 100 -0.73 23.13 0.18
C ALA A 100 -1.36 22.34 1.34
N ASP A 101 -1.07 21.04 1.43
CA ASP A 101 -1.55 20.15 2.49
C ASP A 101 -1.23 20.72 3.88
N ARG A 102 0.01 21.16 4.08
CA ARG A 102 0.47 21.74 5.35
C ARG A 102 -0.24 23.05 5.69
N ARG A 103 -0.55 23.88 4.69
CA ARG A 103 -1.33 25.12 4.89
C ARG A 103 -2.77 24.79 5.28
N ALA A 104 -3.34 23.74 4.69
CA ALA A 104 -4.67 23.21 5.02
C ALA A 104 -4.72 22.40 6.34
N GLN A 105 -3.64 22.40 7.15
CA GLN A 105 -3.55 21.65 8.42
C GLN A 105 -3.71 20.12 8.26
N VAL A 106 -3.41 19.58 7.08
CA VAL A 106 -3.33 18.13 6.86
C VAL A 106 -2.08 17.60 7.55
N ARG A 107 -2.23 16.47 8.25
CA ARG A 107 -1.20 15.78 9.03
C ARG A 107 -1.25 14.27 8.76
N LEU A 108 -0.17 13.57 9.08
CA LEU A 108 -0.16 12.11 9.10
C LEU A 108 -0.53 11.63 10.51
N ALA A 109 -1.69 11.00 10.68
CA ALA A 109 -2.16 10.53 11.99
C ALA A 109 -1.13 9.66 12.73
N CYS A 110 -0.35 8.87 12.00
CA CYS A 110 0.70 8.03 12.60
C CYS A 110 1.90 8.82 13.17
N GLN A 111 2.15 10.02 12.66
CA GLN A 111 3.26 10.87 13.09
C GLN A 111 2.83 11.89 14.15
N VAL A 112 1.55 12.23 14.25
CA VAL A 112 1.04 13.16 15.26
C VAL A 112 1.12 12.52 16.65
N SER A 113 1.90 13.13 17.54
CA SER A 113 1.94 12.81 18.97
C SER A 113 1.13 13.84 19.74
N LEU A 114 0.09 13.40 20.44
CA LEU A 114 -0.86 14.28 21.10
C LEU A 114 -0.23 15.05 22.26
N ARG A 115 -0.26 16.38 22.21
CA ARG A 115 0.28 17.29 23.25
C ARG A 115 -0.80 18.06 24.01
N GLY A 116 -2.06 17.86 23.66
CA GLY A 116 -3.19 18.64 24.15
C GLY A 116 -4.49 18.19 23.47
N PRO A 117 -5.64 18.79 23.81
CA PRO A 117 -6.87 18.58 23.08
C PRO A 117 -6.71 19.01 21.61
N CYS A 118 -7.34 18.28 20.68
CA CYS A 118 -7.38 18.63 19.27
C CYS A 118 -8.70 18.22 18.62
N SER A 119 -9.03 18.86 17.51
CA SER A 119 -10.09 18.43 16.61
C SER A 119 -9.47 17.77 15.38
N VAL A 120 -10.08 16.67 14.92
CA VAL A 120 -9.62 15.86 13.81
C VAL A 120 -10.77 15.70 12.83
N SER A 121 -10.56 16.10 11.58
CA SER A 121 -11.46 15.78 10.48
C SER A 121 -10.96 14.50 9.79
N VAL A 122 -11.80 13.48 9.78
CA VAL A 122 -11.56 12.19 9.15
C VAL A 122 -12.57 12.02 8.01
N PRO A 123 -12.14 11.64 6.78
CA PRO A 123 -13.06 11.29 5.70
C PRO A 123 -14.13 10.28 6.13
N GLN A 124 -15.37 10.42 5.64
CA GLN A 124 -16.47 9.54 6.04
C GLN A 124 -16.19 8.07 5.69
N ASP A 125 -15.46 7.81 4.61
CA ASP A 125 -15.08 6.48 4.15
C ASP A 125 -14.28 5.69 5.20
N PHE A 126 -13.54 6.38 6.09
CA PHE A 126 -12.77 5.73 7.17
C PHE A 126 -13.59 5.49 8.44
N LEU A 127 -14.74 6.16 8.60
CA LEU A 127 -15.63 5.98 9.76
C LEU A 127 -16.47 4.70 9.63
N GLY A 128 -16.70 4.20 8.41
CA GLY A 128 -17.55 3.03 8.13
C GLY A 128 -16.79 1.72 7.89
N ALA A 129 -15.46 1.75 7.72
CA ALA A 129 -14.66 0.57 7.39
C ALA A 129 -14.49 -0.36 8.60
N THR A 130 -15.47 -1.22 8.84
CA THR A 130 -15.38 -2.29 9.85
C THR A 130 -14.57 -3.47 9.34
N GLY A 131 -13.75 -4.09 10.21
CA GLY A 131 -13.10 -5.35 9.90
C GLY A 131 -14.11 -6.49 9.75
N PHE A 132 -13.87 -7.39 8.82
CA PHE A 132 -14.68 -8.57 8.58
C PHE A 132 -13.82 -9.76 8.13
N THR A 133 -14.36 -10.97 8.25
CA THR A 133 -13.64 -12.19 7.85
C THR A 133 -14.06 -12.63 6.46
N SER A 134 -13.08 -12.72 5.56
CA SER A 134 -13.23 -13.22 4.19
C SER A 134 -12.70 -14.64 4.07
N ARG A 135 -13.22 -15.42 3.11
CA ARG A 135 -12.78 -16.79 2.85
C ARG A 135 -11.98 -16.88 1.55
N VAL A 136 -10.85 -17.58 1.57
CA VAL A 136 -10.06 -17.83 0.35
C VAL A 136 -10.82 -18.78 -0.57
N LEU A 137 -11.12 -18.32 -1.78
CA LEU A 137 -11.69 -19.13 -2.86
C LEU A 137 -10.59 -19.80 -3.68
N SER A 138 -9.56 -19.04 -4.05
CA SER A 138 -8.42 -19.54 -4.82
C SER A 138 -7.18 -18.69 -4.56
N ASN A 139 -6.01 -19.30 -4.74
CA ASN A 139 -4.71 -18.63 -4.61
C ASN A 139 -3.75 -19.16 -5.68
N ARG A 140 -3.98 -18.80 -6.94
CA ARG A 140 -3.29 -19.38 -8.11
C ARG A 140 -2.01 -18.61 -8.45
N GLN A 141 -0.98 -19.30 -8.91
CA GLN A 141 0.27 -18.64 -9.28
C GLN A 141 0.19 -18.04 -10.69
N LEU A 142 0.45 -16.74 -10.81
CA LEU A 142 0.45 -15.99 -12.07
C LEU A 142 1.85 -15.82 -12.64
N ALA A 143 2.83 -15.66 -11.76
CA ALA A 143 4.25 -15.49 -12.07
C ALA A 143 5.09 -16.12 -10.94
N PRO A 144 6.43 -16.24 -11.07
CA PRO A 144 7.27 -16.86 -10.04
C PRO A 144 7.05 -16.29 -8.63
N LEU A 145 6.81 -14.98 -8.49
CA LEU A 145 6.59 -14.31 -7.22
C LEU A 145 5.20 -13.68 -7.08
N ILE A 146 4.25 -13.96 -7.99
CA ILE A 146 2.93 -13.31 -7.98
C ILE A 146 1.83 -14.36 -7.96
N ARG A 147 0.87 -14.19 -7.05
CA ARG A 147 -0.38 -14.97 -7.01
C ARG A 147 -1.60 -14.09 -7.23
N GLU A 148 -2.62 -14.69 -7.84
CA GLU A 148 -3.99 -14.19 -7.76
C GLU A 148 -4.67 -14.81 -6.54
N LEU A 149 -4.91 -13.99 -5.54
CA LEU A 149 -5.72 -14.34 -4.38
C LEU A 149 -7.15 -13.88 -4.62
N VAL A 150 -8.11 -14.79 -4.51
CA VAL A 150 -9.55 -14.49 -4.64
C VAL A 150 -10.21 -14.77 -3.30
N LEU A 151 -10.87 -13.75 -2.74
CA LEU A 151 -11.59 -13.82 -1.48
C LEU A 151 -13.09 -13.73 -1.71
N ASP A 152 -13.88 -14.59 -1.05
CA ASP A 152 -15.32 -14.43 -0.89
C ASP A 152 -15.60 -13.53 0.31
N LEU A 153 -16.27 -12.41 0.02
CA LEU A 153 -16.65 -11.42 1.01
C LEU A 153 -17.97 -11.83 1.69
N PRO A 154 -18.14 -11.57 3.00
CA PRO A 154 -19.31 -11.98 3.75
C PRO A 154 -20.62 -11.39 3.19
N ALA A 155 -21.70 -12.17 3.25
CA ALA A 155 -23.01 -11.73 2.79
C ALA A 155 -23.60 -10.65 3.71
N GLY A 156 -24.29 -9.66 3.13
CA GLY A 156 -25.01 -8.63 3.88
C GLY A 156 -24.21 -7.37 4.25
N GLN A 157 -22.93 -7.30 3.89
CA GLN A 157 -22.18 -6.04 3.94
C GLN A 157 -22.21 -5.36 2.56
N PRO A 158 -22.60 -4.07 2.48
CA PRO A 158 -22.46 -3.31 1.24
C PRO A 158 -20.97 -3.15 0.96
N PHE A 159 -20.48 -3.85 -0.07
CA PHE A 159 -19.12 -3.70 -0.55
C PHE A 159 -19.12 -2.76 -1.76
N ASP A 160 -19.36 -1.48 -1.47
CA ASP A 160 -19.36 -0.42 -2.48
C ASP A 160 -17.94 0.16 -2.55
N PHE A 161 -17.11 -0.44 -3.39
CA PHE A 161 -15.78 0.07 -3.68
C PHE A 161 -15.75 0.63 -5.10
N ARG A 162 -14.77 1.47 -5.38
CA ARG A 162 -14.50 1.98 -6.73
C ARG A 162 -13.28 1.27 -7.30
N ALA A 163 -13.27 1.02 -8.60
CA ALA A 163 -12.11 0.43 -9.23
C ALA A 163 -10.84 1.27 -8.98
N GLY A 164 -9.77 0.60 -8.58
CA GLY A 164 -8.51 1.21 -8.12
C GLY A 164 -8.40 1.41 -6.60
N GLY A 165 -9.47 1.14 -5.85
CA GLY A 165 -9.42 1.01 -4.39
C GLY A 165 -8.60 -0.19 -3.90
N PHE A 166 -8.34 -0.22 -2.59
CA PHE A 166 -7.60 -1.26 -1.90
C PHE A 166 -8.31 -1.75 -0.64
N MET A 167 -7.88 -2.91 -0.15
CA MET A 167 -8.26 -3.43 1.16
C MET A 167 -7.03 -3.67 2.02
N GLN A 168 -7.23 -3.70 3.32
CA GLN A 168 -6.21 -4.14 4.26
C GLN A 168 -6.44 -5.61 4.61
N LEU A 169 -5.38 -6.41 4.51
CA LEU A 169 -5.38 -7.84 4.82
C LEU A 169 -4.46 -8.05 6.03
N THR A 170 -4.97 -8.76 7.04
CA THR A 170 -4.25 -9.00 8.31
C THR A 170 -3.77 -10.44 8.37
N ALA A 171 -2.45 -10.62 8.43
CA ALA A 171 -1.85 -11.90 8.78
C ALA A 171 -1.89 -12.07 10.30
N PRO A 172 -2.38 -13.20 10.84
CA PRO A 172 -2.34 -13.49 12.27
C PRO A 172 -0.89 -13.81 12.71
N ALA A 173 -0.69 -14.17 13.98
CA ALA A 173 0.56 -14.79 14.38
C ALA A 173 0.75 -16.14 13.67
N TYR A 174 1.92 -16.38 13.08
CA TYR A 174 2.20 -17.59 12.30
C TYR A 174 3.70 -17.90 12.23
N ARG A 175 4.02 -19.13 11.84
CA ARG A 175 5.35 -19.57 11.41
C ARG A 175 5.19 -20.34 10.10
N LEU A 176 6.03 -20.05 9.12
CA LEU A 176 5.97 -20.62 7.78
C LEU A 176 7.38 -20.98 7.31
N ASP A 177 7.51 -22.21 6.81
CA ASP A 177 8.64 -22.64 6.01
C ASP A 177 8.27 -22.53 4.53
N PHE A 178 9.14 -21.93 3.71
CA PHE A 178 8.83 -21.74 2.30
C PHE A 178 8.77 -23.07 1.53
N ARG A 179 9.29 -24.17 2.08
CA ARG A 179 9.11 -25.53 1.53
C ARG A 179 7.67 -26.00 1.56
N ASP A 180 6.85 -25.45 2.46
CA ASP A 180 5.44 -25.83 2.61
C ASP A 180 4.52 -25.06 1.65
N ILE A 181 5.07 -24.06 0.95
CA ILE A 181 4.33 -23.31 -0.07
C ILE A 181 4.20 -24.19 -1.32
N ALA A 182 2.96 -24.46 -1.73
CA ALA A 182 2.68 -25.25 -2.92
C ALA A 182 2.98 -24.45 -4.20
N ILE A 183 4.05 -24.78 -4.92
CA ILE A 183 4.46 -24.08 -6.16
C ILE A 183 3.99 -24.84 -7.40
N ASP A 184 3.36 -24.12 -8.32
CA ASP A 184 2.89 -24.67 -9.60
C ASP A 184 4.07 -25.09 -10.47
N ASP A 185 3.93 -26.20 -11.20
CA ASP A 185 5.01 -26.85 -11.95
C ASP A 185 5.84 -25.91 -12.84
N PRO A 186 5.25 -24.95 -13.59
CA PRO A 186 6.03 -24.02 -14.42
C PRO A 186 7.04 -23.16 -13.65
N PHE A 187 6.82 -22.93 -12.35
CA PHE A 187 7.63 -22.01 -11.55
C PHE A 187 8.59 -22.71 -10.57
N ARG A 188 8.48 -24.03 -10.41
CA ARG A 188 9.30 -24.80 -9.46
C ARG A 188 10.79 -24.68 -9.72
N GLN A 189 11.20 -24.71 -10.99
CA GLN A 189 12.61 -24.59 -11.35
C GLN A 189 13.17 -23.22 -10.97
N ALA A 190 12.43 -22.15 -11.24
CA ALA A 190 12.83 -20.79 -10.87
C ALA A 190 12.97 -20.64 -9.35
N TRP A 191 12.01 -21.17 -8.59
CA TRP A 191 12.08 -21.19 -7.11
C TRP A 191 13.31 -21.93 -6.58
N ARG A 192 13.60 -23.12 -7.16
CA ARG A 192 14.76 -23.92 -6.75
C ARG A 192 16.08 -23.21 -7.05
N ILE A 193 16.21 -22.59 -8.23
CA ILE A 193 17.42 -21.85 -8.63
C ILE A 193 17.60 -20.62 -7.73
N ALA A 194 16.52 -19.93 -7.40
CA ALA A 194 16.57 -18.74 -6.55
C ALA A 194 16.79 -19.05 -5.05
N GLY A 195 16.74 -20.32 -4.64
CA GLY A 195 16.98 -20.72 -3.25
C GLY A 195 15.86 -20.34 -2.27
N TRP A 196 14.72 -19.82 -2.74
CA TRP A 196 13.59 -19.42 -1.89
C TRP A 196 13.03 -20.52 -0.99
N PRO A 197 13.03 -21.83 -1.36
CA PRO A 197 12.61 -22.87 -0.45
C PRO A 197 13.40 -22.94 0.86
N ALA A 198 14.62 -22.39 0.94
CA ALA A 198 15.39 -22.39 2.19
C ALA A 198 14.94 -21.30 3.19
N MET A 199 14.00 -20.45 2.82
CA MET A 199 13.57 -19.30 3.61
C MET A 199 12.46 -19.66 4.61
N THR A 200 12.35 -18.85 5.66
CA THR A 200 11.25 -18.93 6.62
C THR A 200 10.69 -17.54 6.89
N ALA A 201 9.41 -17.46 7.23
CA ALA A 201 8.76 -16.24 7.67
C ALA A 201 7.98 -16.51 8.96
N ARG A 202 7.97 -15.54 9.87
CA ARG A 202 7.21 -15.63 11.11
C ARG A 202 6.69 -14.27 11.55
N SER A 203 5.58 -14.28 12.26
CA SER A 203 5.09 -13.14 13.02
C SER A 203 4.56 -13.60 14.36
N ASP A 204 4.96 -12.92 15.43
CA ASP A 204 4.48 -13.20 16.78
C ASP A 204 3.24 -12.36 17.14
N GLN A 205 2.81 -11.46 16.23
CA GLN A 205 1.66 -10.56 16.37
C GLN A 205 0.91 -10.43 15.04
N PRO A 206 -0.37 -10.02 15.05
CA PRO A 206 -1.08 -9.67 13.82
C PRO A 206 -0.39 -8.52 13.08
N VAL A 207 -0.27 -8.64 11.76
CA VAL A 207 0.33 -7.61 10.90
C VAL A 207 -0.57 -7.36 9.70
N THR A 208 -0.94 -6.09 9.50
CA THR A 208 -1.84 -5.66 8.44
C THR A 208 -1.08 -4.94 7.32
N ARG A 209 -1.43 -5.23 6.06
CA ARG A 209 -0.91 -4.51 4.88
C ARG A 209 -2.03 -4.23 3.88
N ALA A 210 -1.86 -3.16 3.11
CA ALA A 210 -2.78 -2.80 2.03
C ALA A 210 -2.47 -3.59 0.75
N TYR A 211 -3.53 -4.01 0.05
CA TYR A 211 -3.48 -4.67 -1.25
C TYR A 211 -4.59 -4.13 -2.14
N SER A 212 -4.23 -3.60 -3.31
CA SER A 212 -5.18 -3.06 -4.27
C SER A 212 -6.07 -4.14 -4.87
N ILE A 213 -7.34 -3.81 -5.09
CA ILE A 213 -8.34 -4.73 -5.63
C ILE A 213 -8.17 -4.81 -7.15
N ALA A 214 -8.13 -6.03 -7.68
CA ALA A 214 -7.97 -6.35 -9.10
C ALA A 214 -9.29 -6.64 -9.82
N SER A 215 -10.38 -6.89 -9.09
CA SER A 215 -11.73 -7.10 -9.63
C SER A 215 -12.50 -5.79 -9.71
N ARG A 216 -13.59 -5.80 -10.50
CA ARG A 216 -14.54 -4.70 -10.53
C ARG A 216 -15.54 -4.80 -9.38
N PRO A 217 -16.18 -3.68 -9.00
CA PRO A 217 -17.29 -3.69 -8.05
C PRO A 217 -18.45 -4.59 -8.47
N GLU A 218 -18.70 -4.72 -9.77
CA GLU A 218 -19.82 -5.49 -10.32
C GLU A 218 -19.54 -7.00 -10.40
N ASP A 219 -18.31 -7.46 -10.13
CA ASP A 219 -17.92 -8.88 -10.16
C ASP A 219 -18.47 -9.69 -8.96
N GLY A 220 -19.40 -9.10 -8.21
CA GLY A 220 -20.12 -9.70 -7.09
C GLY A 220 -19.33 -9.67 -5.80
N ARG A 221 -19.58 -10.65 -4.91
CA ARG A 221 -18.95 -10.73 -3.57
C ARG A 221 -17.48 -11.22 -3.60
N ARG A 222 -16.75 -10.97 -4.69
CA ARG A 222 -15.39 -11.48 -4.87
C ARG A 222 -14.40 -10.34 -4.98
N ALA A 223 -13.45 -10.29 -4.03
CA ALA A 223 -12.30 -9.42 -4.14
C ALA A 223 -11.11 -10.22 -4.69
N VAL A 224 -10.53 -9.74 -5.78
CA VAL A 224 -9.34 -10.32 -6.41
C VAL A 224 -8.13 -9.45 -6.05
N PHE A 225 -6.98 -10.05 -5.77
CA PHE A 225 -5.73 -9.36 -5.46
C PHE A 225 -4.56 -9.98 -6.21
N ASN A 226 -3.58 -9.16 -6.59
CA ASN A 226 -2.28 -9.65 -7.07
C ASN A 226 -1.25 -9.52 -5.95
N ILE A 227 -0.86 -10.64 -5.35
CA ILE A 227 0.04 -10.68 -4.20
C ILE A 227 1.45 -10.96 -4.68
N ARG A 228 2.36 -9.99 -4.51
CA ARG A 228 3.80 -10.21 -4.72
C ARG A 228 4.43 -10.75 -3.44
N LEU A 229 5.06 -11.91 -3.53
CA LEU A 229 5.92 -12.40 -2.46
C LEU A 229 7.16 -11.50 -2.34
N ALA A 230 7.31 -10.86 -1.19
CA ALA A 230 8.43 -9.99 -0.91
C ALA A 230 9.60 -10.82 -0.37
N VAL A 231 10.37 -11.39 -1.30
CA VAL A 231 11.65 -12.04 -0.97
C VAL A 231 12.74 -10.98 -0.71
N PRO A 232 13.78 -11.32 0.07
CA PRO A 232 14.92 -10.43 0.25
C PRO A 232 15.55 -10.01 -1.08
N PRO A 233 16.10 -8.80 -1.20
CA PRO A 233 16.89 -8.41 -2.35
C PRO A 233 18.04 -9.40 -2.59
N ALA A 234 18.35 -9.67 -3.86
CA ALA A 234 19.42 -10.59 -4.24
C ALA A 234 20.76 -10.19 -3.58
N GLY A 235 21.44 -11.14 -2.96
CA GLY A 235 22.68 -10.92 -2.23
C GLY A 235 22.52 -10.39 -0.80
N ARG A 236 21.29 -10.17 -0.32
CA ARG A 236 20.97 -9.73 1.05
C ARG A 236 20.08 -10.70 1.81
N GLU A 237 20.01 -11.95 1.36
CA GLU A 237 19.15 -13.00 1.91
C GLU A 237 19.47 -13.35 3.37
N ALA A 238 20.72 -13.15 3.79
CA ALA A 238 21.15 -13.36 5.19
C ALA A 238 20.84 -12.17 6.11
N GLU A 239 20.63 -10.98 5.55
CA GLU A 239 20.46 -9.74 6.31
C GLU A 239 19.00 -9.33 6.45
N ILE A 240 18.23 -9.50 5.37
CA ILE A 240 16.85 -9.03 5.28
C ILE A 240 15.94 -10.25 5.32
N PRO A 241 14.98 -10.31 6.27
CA PRO A 241 14.00 -11.40 6.28
C PRO A 241 12.96 -11.21 5.18
N PRO A 242 12.29 -12.29 4.74
CA PRO A 242 11.14 -12.20 3.84
C PRO A 242 9.99 -11.37 4.44
N GLY A 243 9.15 -10.80 3.57
CA GLY A 243 8.02 -9.98 3.97
C GLY A 243 6.94 -10.77 4.72
N ILE A 244 6.49 -10.24 5.85
CA ILE A 244 5.59 -10.94 6.77
C ILE A 244 4.22 -11.25 6.14
N VAL A 245 3.49 -10.23 5.67
CA VAL A 245 2.11 -10.45 5.20
C VAL A 245 2.08 -11.14 3.83
N SER A 246 2.99 -10.77 2.93
CA SER A 246 3.06 -11.40 1.61
C SER A 246 3.44 -12.87 1.69
N SER A 247 4.34 -13.28 2.59
CA SER A 247 4.67 -14.71 2.80
C SER A 247 3.46 -15.51 3.27
N TRP A 248 2.71 -14.98 4.24
CA TRP A 248 1.49 -15.63 4.74
C TRP A 248 0.43 -15.76 3.65
N LEU A 249 0.09 -14.66 2.95
CA LEU A 249 -0.89 -14.66 1.87
C LEU A 249 -0.50 -15.62 0.74
N PHE A 250 0.78 -15.70 0.41
CA PHE A 250 1.28 -16.57 -0.67
C PHE A 250 1.13 -18.08 -0.33
N ALA A 251 1.06 -18.42 0.97
CA ALA A 251 0.90 -19.79 1.44
C ALA A 251 -0.56 -20.23 1.64
N LEU A 252 -1.52 -19.29 1.57
CA LEU A 252 -2.94 -19.58 1.80
C LEU A 252 -3.51 -20.60 0.81
N LYS A 253 -4.44 -21.40 1.30
CA LYS A 253 -5.16 -22.43 0.55
C LYS A 253 -6.65 -22.10 0.49
N PRO A 254 -7.38 -22.62 -0.52
CA PRO A 254 -8.83 -22.53 -0.55
C PRO A 254 -9.45 -23.00 0.77
N GLY A 255 -10.37 -22.21 1.31
CA GLY A 255 -11.03 -22.46 2.59
C GLY A 255 -10.43 -21.72 3.79
N ASP A 256 -9.19 -21.21 3.69
CA ASP A 256 -8.59 -20.40 4.75
C ASP A 256 -9.36 -19.10 4.97
N LEU A 257 -9.23 -18.55 6.18
CA LEU A 257 -9.89 -17.31 6.58
C LEU A 257 -8.88 -16.16 6.63
N VAL A 258 -9.31 -14.98 6.16
CA VAL A 258 -8.51 -13.76 6.12
C VAL A 258 -9.29 -12.65 6.78
N GLU A 259 -8.71 -12.01 7.79
CA GLU A 259 -9.27 -10.78 8.33
C GLU A 259 -8.97 -9.62 7.37
N THR A 260 -10.02 -8.91 7.00
CA THR A 260 -10.01 -7.88 5.97
C THR A 260 -10.72 -6.63 6.45
N SER A 261 -10.22 -5.45 6.09
CA SER A 261 -10.93 -4.18 6.28
C SER A 261 -10.83 -3.30 5.03
N GLY A 262 -11.77 -2.36 4.91
CA GLY A 262 -11.96 -1.52 3.73
C GLY A 262 -13.36 -1.70 3.13
N PRO A 263 -13.60 -1.25 1.90
CA PRO A 263 -12.61 -0.74 0.94
C PRO A 263 -12.07 0.66 1.28
N TYR A 264 -10.92 1.02 0.71
CA TYR A 264 -10.28 2.32 0.86
C TYR A 264 -9.73 2.82 -0.49
N GLY A 265 -9.41 4.12 -0.56
CA GLY A 265 -8.56 4.69 -1.61
C GLY A 265 -9.29 5.59 -2.60
N ASP A 266 -8.59 6.62 -3.05
CA ASP A 266 -9.08 7.64 -3.99
C ASP A 266 -8.47 7.47 -5.40
N PHE A 267 -7.73 6.39 -5.63
CA PHE A 267 -7.14 6.11 -6.94
C PHE A 267 -8.19 5.52 -7.86
N HIS A 268 -8.84 6.37 -8.65
CA HIS A 268 -9.90 5.97 -9.56
C HIS A 268 -9.85 6.79 -10.85
N VAL A 269 -10.50 6.29 -11.91
CA VAL A 269 -10.69 7.05 -13.15
C VAL A 269 -11.48 8.34 -12.86
N GLN A 270 -11.04 9.45 -13.43
CA GLN A 270 -11.71 10.74 -13.28
C GLN A 270 -12.92 10.85 -14.20
N PRO A 271 -14.00 11.54 -13.74
CA PRO A 271 -15.24 11.69 -14.51
C PRO A 271 -15.11 12.76 -15.60
N THR A 272 -14.16 12.57 -16.53
CA THR A 272 -13.92 13.46 -17.67
C THR A 272 -14.05 12.71 -19.00
N GLN A 273 -13.81 13.39 -20.11
CA GLN A 273 -13.78 12.82 -21.46
C GLN A 273 -12.36 12.69 -22.05
N ARG A 274 -11.32 12.91 -21.23
CA ARG A 274 -9.92 12.87 -21.68
C ARG A 274 -9.47 11.45 -22.00
N ASP A 275 -8.50 11.27 -22.90
CA ASP A 275 -7.93 9.95 -23.15
C ASP A 275 -7.18 9.43 -21.92
N MET A 276 -7.22 8.11 -21.69
CA MET A 276 -6.65 7.47 -20.51
C MET A 276 -5.38 6.70 -20.87
N VAL A 277 -4.30 6.94 -20.10
CA VAL A 277 -3.04 6.23 -20.25
C VAL A 277 -2.68 5.55 -18.93
N PHE A 278 -2.78 4.23 -18.91
CA PHE A 278 -2.41 3.39 -17.79
C PHE A 278 -0.95 2.96 -17.93
N VAL A 279 -0.17 3.05 -16.85
CA VAL A 279 1.23 2.59 -16.83
C VAL A 279 1.47 1.74 -15.59
N GLY A 280 1.70 0.45 -15.82
CA GLY A 280 1.81 -0.56 -14.77
C GLY A 280 3.15 -1.27 -14.72
N GLY A 281 3.49 -1.82 -13.56
CA GLY A 281 4.58 -2.78 -13.43
C GLY A 281 4.42 -3.71 -12.23
N GLY A 282 4.74 -4.98 -12.42
CA GLY A 282 4.55 -6.01 -11.39
C GLY A 282 3.10 -6.05 -10.88
N VAL A 283 2.91 -6.06 -9.55
CA VAL A 283 1.55 -6.10 -8.97
C VAL A 283 0.77 -4.79 -9.08
N GLY A 284 1.37 -3.74 -9.64
CA GLY A 284 0.61 -2.57 -10.11
C GLY A 284 -0.39 -2.89 -11.22
N MET A 285 -0.36 -4.11 -11.76
CA MET A 285 -1.45 -4.70 -12.55
C MET A 285 -2.81 -4.60 -11.86
N ALA A 286 -2.89 -4.82 -10.54
CA ALA A 286 -4.17 -4.98 -9.85
C ALA A 286 -5.12 -3.77 -9.99
N PRO A 287 -4.78 -2.57 -9.50
CA PRO A 287 -5.72 -1.44 -9.57
C PRO A 287 -5.97 -0.99 -11.01
N LEU A 288 -4.97 -1.10 -11.90
CA LEU A 288 -5.11 -0.72 -13.30
C LEU A 288 -6.04 -1.67 -14.05
N ARG A 289 -5.93 -2.98 -13.80
CA ARG A 289 -6.86 -4.00 -14.33
C ARG A 289 -8.29 -3.70 -13.89
N ALA A 290 -8.52 -3.44 -12.60
CA ALA A 290 -9.85 -3.11 -12.11
C ALA A 290 -10.45 -1.91 -12.85
N MET A 291 -9.68 -0.82 -12.99
CA MET A 291 -10.13 0.39 -13.70
C MET A 291 -10.40 0.14 -15.17
N ILE A 292 -9.51 -0.54 -15.89
CA ILE A 292 -9.69 -0.86 -17.31
C ILE A 292 -10.95 -1.70 -17.50
N HIS A 293 -11.17 -2.73 -16.67
CA HIS A 293 -12.35 -3.57 -16.76
C HIS A 293 -13.64 -2.80 -16.43
N GLU A 294 -13.63 -1.91 -15.45
CA GLU A 294 -14.76 -1.04 -15.12
C GLU A 294 -15.12 -0.15 -16.33
N GLN A 295 -14.12 0.48 -16.94
CA GLN A 295 -14.32 1.35 -18.10
C GLN A 295 -14.84 0.60 -19.33
N ILE A 296 -14.32 -0.61 -19.58
CA ILE A 296 -14.82 -1.51 -20.64
C ILE A 296 -16.26 -1.95 -20.35
N GLY A 297 -16.55 -2.34 -19.10
CA GLY A 297 -17.89 -2.75 -18.66
C GLY A 297 -18.93 -1.65 -18.80
N ASN A 298 -18.53 -0.40 -18.55
CA ASN A 298 -19.35 0.79 -18.71
C ASN A 298 -19.51 1.25 -20.17
N GLY A 299 -18.84 0.58 -21.12
CA GLY A 299 -18.93 0.90 -22.54
C GLY A 299 -18.27 2.23 -22.92
N THR A 300 -17.18 2.62 -22.24
CA THR A 300 -16.49 3.88 -22.54
C THR A 300 -16.05 3.95 -24.00
N THR A 301 -16.16 5.14 -24.59
CA THR A 301 -15.65 5.45 -25.93
C THR A 301 -14.31 6.19 -25.90
N ARG A 302 -13.83 6.58 -24.72
CA ARG A 302 -12.53 7.25 -24.51
C ARG A 302 -11.41 6.33 -25.01
N ARG A 303 -10.34 6.87 -25.59
CA ARG A 303 -9.18 6.03 -25.93
C ARG A 303 -8.45 5.65 -24.65
N MET A 304 -8.02 4.42 -24.60
CA MET A 304 -7.29 3.84 -23.48
C MET A 304 -6.02 3.18 -23.99
N ARG A 305 -4.89 3.48 -23.36
CA ARG A 305 -3.62 2.78 -23.64
C ARG A 305 -3.08 2.21 -22.35
N TYR A 306 -2.71 0.94 -22.35
CA TYR A 306 -2.10 0.30 -21.19
C TYR A 306 -0.67 -0.15 -21.50
N PHE A 307 0.29 0.56 -20.92
CA PHE A 307 1.70 0.21 -20.96
C PHE A 307 2.06 -0.61 -19.72
N TYR A 308 2.63 -1.80 -19.89
CA TYR A 308 2.97 -2.66 -18.75
C TYR A 308 4.39 -3.20 -18.83
N GLY A 309 5.19 -2.92 -17.80
CA GLY A 309 6.55 -3.41 -17.66
C GLY A 309 6.63 -4.70 -16.86
N ALA A 310 7.24 -5.72 -17.45
CA ALA A 310 7.68 -6.93 -16.77
C ALA A 310 9.16 -7.20 -17.07
N ARG A 311 9.78 -8.09 -16.28
CA ARG A 311 11.19 -8.44 -16.51
C ARG A 311 11.32 -9.38 -17.70
N SER A 312 10.72 -10.57 -17.61
CA SER A 312 10.67 -11.55 -18.69
C SER A 312 9.22 -12.00 -18.97
N ALA A 313 9.02 -12.85 -19.98
CA ALA A 313 7.69 -13.34 -20.33
C ALA A 313 7.01 -14.12 -19.18
N ALA A 314 7.80 -14.76 -18.30
CA ALA A 314 7.28 -15.45 -17.12
C ALA A 314 6.69 -14.51 -16.05
N ASP A 315 7.02 -13.22 -16.11
CA ASP A 315 6.51 -12.18 -15.22
C ASP A 315 5.30 -11.43 -15.82
N LEU A 316 4.89 -11.76 -17.06
CA LEU A 316 3.66 -11.26 -17.70
C LEU A 316 2.48 -12.18 -17.36
N PHE A 317 1.37 -11.59 -16.93
CA PHE A 317 0.14 -12.31 -16.61
C PHE A 317 -1.09 -11.50 -17.03
N TYR A 318 -2.24 -12.18 -17.12
CA TYR A 318 -3.47 -11.68 -17.76
C TYR A 318 -3.30 -11.28 -19.25
N THR A 319 -2.24 -11.74 -19.92
CA THR A 319 -1.96 -11.40 -21.32
C THR A 319 -3.12 -11.74 -22.25
N ALA A 320 -3.60 -12.99 -22.19
CA ALA A 320 -4.73 -13.44 -23.00
C ALA A 320 -6.03 -12.64 -22.75
N GLU A 321 -6.19 -12.10 -21.54
CA GLU A 321 -7.33 -11.26 -21.21
C GLU A 321 -7.21 -9.88 -21.87
N PHE A 322 -6.08 -9.19 -21.72
CA PHE A 322 -5.86 -7.89 -22.36
C PHE A 322 -5.77 -7.98 -23.89
N ASP A 323 -5.21 -9.06 -24.43
CA ASP A 323 -5.21 -9.34 -25.87
C ASP A 323 -6.65 -9.46 -26.39
N ALA A 324 -7.53 -10.14 -25.65
CA ALA A 324 -8.94 -10.26 -26.01
C ALA A 324 -9.70 -8.93 -25.92
N ILE A 325 -9.36 -8.07 -24.94
CA ILE A 325 -9.93 -6.72 -24.84
C ILE A 325 -9.48 -5.88 -26.04
N ALA A 326 -8.18 -5.85 -26.34
CA ALA A 326 -7.63 -5.08 -27.46
C ALA A 326 -8.19 -5.53 -28.82
N ALA A 327 -8.42 -6.85 -29.00
CA ALA A 327 -9.04 -7.37 -30.21
C ALA A 327 -10.52 -6.98 -30.37
N ARG A 328 -11.25 -6.76 -29.26
CA ARG A 328 -12.69 -6.44 -29.27
C ARG A 328 -12.98 -4.96 -29.25
N HIS A 329 -12.07 -4.14 -28.73
CA HIS A 329 -12.28 -2.72 -28.48
C HIS A 329 -11.23 -1.89 -29.22
N ALA A 330 -11.63 -1.27 -30.33
CA ALA A 330 -10.75 -0.44 -31.17
C ALA A 330 -10.22 0.82 -30.45
N ASN A 331 -10.77 1.17 -29.28
CA ASN A 331 -10.32 2.26 -28.43
C ASN A 331 -9.39 1.80 -27.30
N PHE A 332 -8.91 0.55 -27.28
CA PHE A 332 -7.99 0.03 -26.26
C PHE A 332 -6.71 -0.56 -26.88
N ASP A 333 -5.56 0.00 -26.50
CA ASP A 333 -4.23 -0.51 -26.87
C ASP A 333 -3.56 -1.19 -25.66
N TRP A 334 -3.12 -2.45 -25.82
CA TRP A 334 -2.33 -3.20 -24.83
C TRP A 334 -0.87 -3.28 -25.27
N ILE A 335 0.04 -2.73 -24.47
CA ILE A 335 1.45 -2.50 -24.85
C ILE A 335 2.39 -3.03 -23.75
N PRO A 336 2.59 -4.35 -23.66
CA PRO A 336 3.57 -4.96 -22.76
C PRO A 336 5.01 -4.69 -23.22
N ALA A 337 5.93 -4.50 -22.27
CA ALA A 337 7.36 -4.33 -22.49
C ALA A 337 8.18 -5.21 -21.53
N LEU A 338 9.19 -5.90 -22.07
CA LEU A 338 10.11 -6.74 -21.29
C LEU A 338 11.46 -6.06 -21.12
N SER A 339 11.88 -5.82 -19.88
CA SER A 339 13.18 -5.18 -19.59
C SER A 339 14.37 -6.12 -19.78
N ASP A 340 14.16 -7.42 -19.57
CA ASP A 340 15.19 -8.46 -19.65
C ASP A 340 14.56 -9.79 -20.12
N PRO A 341 14.16 -9.87 -21.41
CA PRO A 341 13.53 -11.07 -21.96
C PRO A 341 14.48 -12.28 -21.85
N ALA A 342 13.99 -13.38 -21.30
CA ALA A 342 14.81 -14.55 -21.05
C ALA A 342 15.11 -15.30 -22.37
N PRO A 343 16.26 -16.00 -22.45
CA PRO A 343 16.53 -16.89 -23.58
C PRO A 343 15.40 -17.90 -23.74
N GLY A 344 14.72 -17.88 -24.90
CA GLY A 344 13.60 -18.78 -25.21
C GLY A 344 12.21 -18.15 -25.11
N ASP A 345 12.07 -16.91 -24.62
CA ASP A 345 10.77 -16.21 -24.52
C ASP A 345 10.09 -15.99 -25.89
N ARG A 346 10.85 -16.06 -27.00
CA ARG A 346 10.40 -15.74 -28.37
C ARG A 346 9.66 -14.39 -28.46
N TRP A 347 10.05 -13.45 -27.61
CA TRP A 347 9.43 -12.14 -27.49
C TRP A 347 9.71 -11.29 -28.74
N THR A 348 8.65 -10.74 -29.32
CA THR A 348 8.72 -9.83 -30.49
C THR A 348 8.13 -8.44 -30.19
N GLY A 349 7.68 -8.22 -28.95
CA GLY A 349 7.11 -6.94 -28.51
C GLY A 349 8.18 -5.93 -28.09
N ALA A 350 7.76 -4.89 -27.37
CA ALA A 350 8.68 -3.86 -26.88
C ALA A 350 9.70 -4.44 -25.89
N THR A 351 10.95 -4.01 -26.01
CA THR A 351 12.04 -4.35 -25.09
C THR A 351 12.58 -3.09 -24.43
N GLY A 352 13.09 -3.22 -23.20
CA GLY A 352 13.56 -2.11 -22.38
C GLY A 352 12.57 -1.72 -21.29
N PHE A 353 12.76 -0.56 -20.69
CA PHE A 353 11.90 -0.13 -19.58
C PHE A 353 10.60 0.51 -20.10
N VAL A 354 9.48 0.25 -19.41
CA VAL A 354 8.15 0.71 -19.85
C VAL A 354 8.03 2.21 -20.08
N HIS A 355 8.80 3.03 -19.36
CA HIS A 355 8.81 4.49 -19.54
C HIS A 355 9.43 4.92 -20.88
N GLU A 356 10.30 4.10 -21.48
CA GLU A 356 10.87 4.33 -22.81
C GLU A 356 9.85 3.98 -23.89
N THR A 357 9.11 2.89 -23.72
CA THR A 357 7.98 2.51 -24.58
C THR A 357 6.89 3.56 -24.56
N LEU A 358 6.52 4.04 -23.36
CA LEU A 358 5.60 5.16 -23.18
C LEU A 358 6.10 6.42 -23.92
N ARG A 359 7.37 6.80 -23.72
CA ARG A 359 7.96 7.96 -24.39
C ARG A 359 7.88 7.82 -25.92
N ALA A 360 8.24 6.66 -26.45
CA ALA A 360 8.26 6.41 -27.88
C ALA A 360 6.86 6.52 -28.51
N ALA A 361 5.83 6.07 -27.79
CA ALA A 361 4.44 6.18 -28.22
C ALA A 361 3.87 7.61 -28.06
N MET A 362 4.16 8.27 -26.94
CA MET A 362 3.54 9.55 -26.59
C MET A 362 4.25 10.77 -27.20
N GLN A 363 5.53 10.67 -27.60
CA GLN A 363 6.24 11.76 -28.30
C GLN A 363 5.60 12.14 -29.65
N ASN A 364 4.86 11.21 -30.27
CA ASN A 364 4.14 11.43 -31.53
C ASN A 364 2.65 11.73 -31.30
N HIS A 365 2.21 11.80 -30.05
CA HIS A 365 0.83 12.16 -29.73
C HIS A 365 0.62 13.67 -29.98
N PRO A 366 -0.51 14.09 -30.57
CA PRO A 366 -0.73 15.51 -30.89
C PRO A 366 -0.86 16.40 -29.65
N ALA A 367 -1.36 15.85 -28.53
CA ALA A 367 -1.53 16.57 -27.27
C ALA A 367 -1.40 15.59 -26.08
N PRO A 368 -0.19 15.10 -25.73
CA PRO A 368 0.00 14.22 -24.57
C PRO A 368 -0.46 14.85 -23.24
N GLU A 369 -0.37 16.17 -23.11
CA GLU A 369 -0.78 16.96 -21.94
C GLU A 369 -2.30 16.93 -21.66
N ASP A 370 -3.10 16.62 -22.69
CA ASP A 370 -4.56 16.50 -22.59
C ASP A 370 -5.02 15.11 -22.12
N CYS A 371 -4.11 14.15 -21.98
CA CYS A 371 -4.41 12.82 -21.45
C CYS A 371 -4.41 12.79 -19.91
N GLU A 372 -5.09 11.80 -19.35
CA GLU A 372 -5.01 11.43 -17.93
C GLU A 372 -4.13 10.20 -17.75
N TYR A 373 -3.21 10.25 -16.79
CA TYR A 373 -2.23 9.20 -16.57
C TYR A 373 -2.47 8.51 -15.23
N TYR A 374 -2.62 7.18 -15.28
CA TYR A 374 -2.86 6.34 -14.11
C TYR A 374 -1.68 5.40 -13.90
N LEU A 375 -0.92 5.61 -12.84
CA LEU A 375 0.36 4.96 -12.60
C LEU A 375 0.28 4.04 -11.39
N CYS A 376 0.78 2.82 -11.51
CA CYS A 376 0.94 1.92 -10.36
C CYS A 376 2.06 0.91 -10.58
N GLY A 377 3.01 0.80 -9.65
CA GLY A 377 4.11 -0.15 -9.76
C GLY A 377 5.32 0.21 -8.90
N PRO A 378 6.51 -0.36 -9.18
CA PRO A 378 7.70 -0.14 -8.36
C PRO A 378 8.13 1.34 -8.30
N PRO A 379 8.66 1.84 -7.17
CA PRO A 379 9.04 3.25 -7.03
C PRO A 379 10.00 3.78 -8.11
N VAL A 380 10.95 2.93 -8.53
CA VAL A 380 11.90 3.27 -9.62
C VAL A 380 11.18 3.46 -10.95
N MET A 381 10.17 2.63 -11.23
CA MET A 381 9.34 2.76 -12.43
C MET A 381 8.52 4.04 -12.40
N ILE A 382 7.81 4.30 -11.29
CA ILE A 382 6.99 5.50 -11.11
C ILE A 382 7.84 6.76 -11.29
N SER A 383 9.01 6.81 -10.66
CA SER A 383 9.94 7.94 -10.77
C SER A 383 10.39 8.19 -12.21
N ALA A 384 10.72 7.12 -12.96
CA ALA A 384 11.12 7.23 -14.36
C ALA A 384 9.97 7.69 -15.27
N VAL A 385 8.74 7.19 -15.02
CA VAL A 385 7.54 7.61 -15.77
C VAL A 385 7.21 9.07 -15.51
N LEU A 386 7.22 9.52 -14.24
CA LEU A 386 6.99 10.92 -13.89
C LEU A 386 8.01 11.86 -14.58
N ALA A 387 9.28 11.49 -14.61
CA ALA A 387 10.31 12.25 -15.32
C ALA A 387 10.07 12.28 -16.85
N THR A 388 9.59 11.18 -17.42
CA THR A 388 9.19 11.14 -18.85
C THR A 388 7.99 12.03 -19.13
N LEU A 389 6.94 11.97 -18.32
CA LEU A 389 5.73 12.78 -18.47
C LEU A 389 6.02 14.28 -18.34
N ALA A 390 6.88 14.67 -17.39
CA ALA A 390 7.32 16.06 -17.25
C ALA A 390 8.05 16.58 -18.51
N ARG A 391 8.88 15.75 -19.16
CA ARG A 391 9.53 16.11 -20.44
C ARG A 391 8.56 16.20 -21.61
N LEU A 392 7.43 15.50 -21.53
CA LEU A 392 6.34 15.57 -22.51
C LEU A 392 5.36 16.73 -22.25
N GLY A 393 5.60 17.56 -21.22
CA GLY A 393 4.76 18.71 -20.90
C GLY A 393 3.49 18.36 -20.12
N VAL A 394 3.38 17.15 -19.57
CA VAL A 394 2.21 16.72 -18.79
C VAL A 394 2.22 17.36 -17.41
N GLU A 395 1.15 18.06 -17.09
CA GLU A 395 0.98 18.74 -15.80
C GLU A 395 0.67 17.75 -14.65
N PRO A 396 1.17 17.98 -13.42
CA PRO A 396 0.97 17.08 -12.28
C PRO A 396 -0.50 16.76 -11.96
N HIS A 397 -1.43 17.68 -12.22
CA HIS A 397 -2.85 17.47 -11.95
C HIS A 397 -3.51 16.43 -12.87
N SER A 398 -2.86 16.07 -13.97
CA SER A 398 -3.33 15.04 -14.91
C SER A 398 -2.74 13.66 -14.60
N ILE A 399 -1.93 13.55 -13.53
CA ILE A 399 -1.24 12.32 -13.15
C ILE A 399 -1.78 11.82 -11.80
N PHE A 400 -2.30 10.60 -11.83
CA PHE A 400 -2.83 9.87 -10.68
C PHE A 400 -1.93 8.68 -10.41
N ASN A 401 -1.45 8.53 -9.18
CA ASN A 401 -0.49 7.48 -8.81
C ASN A 401 -0.92 6.79 -7.51
N ASP A 402 -0.89 5.46 -7.52
CA ASP A 402 -1.03 4.63 -6.33
C ASP A 402 0.36 4.12 -5.91
N ASP A 403 0.87 4.66 -4.80
CA ASP A 403 2.16 4.32 -4.22
C ASP A 403 1.99 3.33 -3.07
N PHE A 404 2.53 2.12 -3.25
CA PHE A 404 2.50 1.07 -2.23
C PHE A 404 3.38 1.36 -1.00
N GLY A 405 4.16 2.44 -1.01
CA GLY A 405 4.89 2.95 0.14
C GLY A 405 6.03 2.05 0.61
N VAL A 406 6.67 1.34 -0.35
CA VAL A 406 7.76 0.37 -0.14
C VAL A 406 9.10 0.94 -0.54
#